data_AF-A0A9D6UDW6-F1
#
_entry.id   AF-A0A9D6UDW6-F1
#
_cell.length_a   1.000
_cell.length_b   1.000
_cell.length_c   1.000
_cell.angle_alpha   90.00
_cell.angle_beta   90.00
_cell.angle_gamma   90.00
#
_symmetry.space_group_name_H-M   'P 1'
#
loop_
_entity.id
_entity.type
_entity.pdbx_description
1 polymer ?
#
loop_
_entity_poly.entity_id
_entity_poly.type
_entity_poly.pdbx_seq_one_letter_code
_entity_poly.pdbx_strand_id
1 'polypeptide(L)'
;MTTDNFGFRSVVLGVGAYLPQKTLTNDELAKLVDTSDAWIVQRTGIKERHIAAEGETTSMLGEMAARDALANAGIAADDIDLIVV
;
A
#
# COMPACT_ATOMS: atom_id res chain seq x y z
N MET A 1 5.55 44.60 8.59
CA MET A 1 4.99 43.42 7.92
C MET A 1 5.96 43.00 6.84
N THR A 2 6.93 42.15 7.17
CA THR A 2 7.79 41.50 6.19
C THR A 2 7.09 40.21 5.77
N THR A 3 6.53 40.20 4.57
CA THR A 3 6.05 38.99 3.92
C THR A 3 7.27 38.22 3.42
N ASP A 4 7.88 37.44 4.30
CA ASP A 4 8.87 36.46 3.87
C ASP A 4 8.12 35.35 3.13
N ASN A 5 8.20 35.41 1.80
CA ASN A 5 7.66 34.40 0.91
C ASN A 5 8.57 33.16 0.98
N PHE A 6 8.43 32.39 2.06
CA PHE A 6 8.99 31.04 2.12
C PHE A 6 8.21 30.21 1.09
N GLY A 7 8.82 29.97 -0.07
CA GLY A 7 8.29 29.01 -1.01
C GLY A 7 8.27 27.64 -0.33
N PHE A 8 7.10 27.22 0.17
CA PHE A 8 6.93 25.90 0.77
C PHE A 8 7.25 24.86 -0.31
N ARG A 9 8.34 24.12 -0.10
CA ARG A 9 8.72 22.99 -0.95
C ARG A 9 8.38 21.72 -0.20
N SER A 10 7.44 20.98 -0.74
CA SER A 10 7.11 19.64 -0.24
C SER A 10 8.06 18.62 -0.83
N VAL A 11 8.48 17.67 0.00
CA VAL A 11 9.25 16.49 -0.41
C VAL A 11 8.61 15.26 0.19
N VAL A 12 8.77 14.11 -0.47
CA VAL A 12 8.39 12.83 0.11
C VAL A 12 9.46 12.46 1.14
N LEU A 13 9.10 12.43 2.42
CA LEU A 13 10.03 12.09 3.50
C LEU A 13 10.19 10.58 3.69
N GLY A 14 9.13 9.82 3.43
CA GLY A 14 9.18 8.37 3.52
C GLY A 14 8.04 7.69 2.77
N VAL A 15 8.24 6.41 2.47
CA VAL A 15 7.25 5.52 1.86
C VAL A 15 7.15 4.26 2.69
N GLY A 16 5.97 3.68 2.75
CA GLY A 16 5.73 2.45 3.48
C GLY A 16 4.69 1.60 2.76
N ALA A 17 4.80 0.29 2.93
CA ALA A 17 3.91 -0.65 2.30
C ALA A 17 3.56 -1.79 3.25
N TYR A 18 2.33 -2.28 3.12
CA TYR A 18 1.91 -3.52 3.76
C TYR A 18 1.11 -4.34 2.76
N LEU A 19 1.45 -5.63 2.66
CA LEU A 19 0.72 -6.58 1.84
C LEU A 19 -0.05 -7.52 2.77
N PRO A 20 -1.35 -7.75 2.52
CA PRO A 20 -2.13 -8.77 3.22
C PRO A 20 -1.44 -10.13 3.19
N GLN A 21 -1.60 -10.91 4.26
CA GLN A 21 -0.86 -12.17 4.38
C GLN A 21 -1.30 -13.23 3.37
N LYS A 22 -2.57 -13.21 2.94
CA LYS A 22 -3.11 -14.25 2.06
C LYS A 22 -2.74 -13.98 0.61
N THR A 23 -1.87 -14.84 0.07
CA THR A 23 -1.56 -14.90 -1.36
C THR A 23 -2.58 -15.78 -2.10
N LEU A 24 -2.99 -15.34 -3.28
CA LEU A 24 -3.82 -16.09 -4.23
C LEU A 24 -3.07 -16.23 -5.55
N THR A 25 -2.66 -17.46 -5.86
CA THR A 25 -2.00 -17.80 -7.13
C THR A 25 -2.98 -17.81 -8.29
N ASN A 26 -2.47 -17.72 -9.53
CA ASN A 26 -3.31 -17.86 -10.72
C ASN A 26 -3.99 -19.23 -10.81
N ASP A 27 -3.31 -20.31 -10.40
CA ASP A 27 -3.87 -21.66 -10.40
C ASP A 27 -5.04 -21.81 -9.41
N GLU A 28 -4.96 -21.15 -8.26
CA GLU A 28 -6.08 -21.10 -7.31
C GLU A 28 -7.22 -20.24 -7.86
N LEU A 29 -6.93 -19.12 -8.51
CA LEU A 29 -7.95 -18.27 -9.15
C LEU A 29 -8.67 -19.02 -10.27
N ALA A 30 -7.96 -19.83 -11.05
CA ALA A 30 -8.53 -20.65 -12.12
C ALA A 30 -9.52 -21.73 -11.63
N LYS A 31 -9.54 -22.03 -10.32
CA LYS A 31 -10.57 -22.89 -9.71
C LYS A 31 -11.87 -22.14 -9.45
N LEU A 32 -11.86 -20.81 -9.47
CA LEU A 32 -12.99 -19.94 -9.13
C LEU A 32 -13.65 -19.31 -10.36
N VAL A 33 -12.87 -19.10 -11.44
CA VAL A 33 -13.33 -18.47 -12.68
C VAL A 33 -12.70 -19.16 -13.88
N ASP A 34 -13.36 -19.11 -15.04
CA ASP A 34 -12.87 -19.70 -16.29
C ASP A 34 -11.67 -18.91 -16.84
N THR A 35 -10.46 -19.32 -16.43
CA THR A 35 -9.20 -18.69 -16.80
C THR A 35 -8.04 -19.68 -16.66
N SER A 36 -6.82 -19.26 -16.98
CA SER A 36 -5.60 -20.04 -16.74
C SER A 36 -4.41 -19.13 -16.43
N ASP A 37 -3.40 -19.67 -15.75
CA ASP A 37 -2.15 -18.94 -15.50
C ASP A 37 -1.53 -18.37 -16.77
N ALA A 38 -1.38 -19.19 -17.81
CA ALA A 38 -0.83 -18.76 -19.09
C ALA A 38 -1.59 -17.57 -19.71
N TRP A 39 -2.92 -17.60 -19.65
CA TRP A 39 -3.75 -16.52 -20.15
C TRP A 39 -3.58 -15.24 -19.32
N ILE A 40 -3.56 -15.35 -17.99
CA ILE A 40 -3.42 -14.19 -17.08
C ILE A 40 -2.04 -13.55 -17.25
N VAL A 41 -0.97 -14.35 -17.23
CA VAL A 41 0.40 -13.85 -17.36
C VAL A 41 0.61 -13.19 -18.72
N GLN A 42 0.13 -13.80 -19.81
CA GLN A 42 0.27 -13.21 -21.15
C GLN A 42 -0.38 -11.82 -21.27
N ARG A 43 -1.53 -11.62 -20.60
CA ARG A 43 -2.32 -10.39 -20.73
C ARG A 43 -1.96 -9.31 -19.72
N THR A 44 -1.48 -9.70 -18.53
CA THR A 44 -1.33 -8.77 -17.40
C THR A 44 0.05 -8.81 -16.73
N GLY A 45 0.83 -9.87 -16.96
CA GLY A 45 2.08 -10.11 -16.24
C GLY A 45 1.91 -10.57 -14.78
N ILE A 46 0.68 -10.70 -14.28
CA ILE A 46 0.40 -11.07 -12.88
C ILE A 46 0.56 -12.58 -12.70
N LYS A 47 1.33 -13.00 -11.70
CA LYS A 47 1.48 -14.42 -11.29
C LYS A 47 0.68 -14.77 -10.03
N GLU A 48 0.58 -13.82 -9.12
CA GLU A 48 -0.12 -13.94 -7.85
C GLU A 48 -0.61 -12.57 -7.39
N ARG A 49 -1.56 -12.56 -6.45
CA ARG A 49 -2.00 -11.34 -5.78
C ARG A 49 -2.19 -11.57 -4.29
N HIS A 50 -2.14 -10.49 -3.51
CA HIS A 50 -2.53 -10.51 -2.11
C HIS A 50 -4.00 -10.13 -1.96
N ILE A 51 -4.70 -10.82 -1.08
CA ILE A 51 -6.09 -10.54 -0.72
C ILE A 51 -6.19 -10.43 0.80
N ALA A 52 -7.01 -9.50 1.29
CA ALA A 52 -7.26 -9.37 2.73
C ALA A 52 -7.73 -10.70 3.32
N ALA A 53 -7.03 -11.19 4.34
CA ALA A 53 -7.47 -12.31 5.14
C ALA A 53 -8.64 -11.90 6.06
N GLU A 54 -9.26 -12.89 6.68
CA GLU A 54 -10.27 -12.61 7.70
C GLU A 54 -9.65 -11.81 8.85
N GLY A 55 -10.30 -10.70 9.20
CA GLY A 55 -9.80 -9.77 10.20
C GLY A 55 -8.83 -8.71 9.69
N GLU A 56 -8.34 -8.77 8.45
CA GLU A 56 -7.54 -7.69 7.85
C GLU A 56 -8.46 -6.62 7.23
N THR A 57 -8.69 -5.52 7.94
CA THR A 57 -9.50 -4.40 7.44
C THR A 57 -8.66 -3.38 6.67
N THR A 58 -9.29 -2.57 5.81
CA THR A 58 -8.61 -1.47 5.10
C THR A 58 -7.87 -0.52 6.05
N SER A 59 -8.45 -0.23 7.23
CA SER A 59 -7.79 0.64 8.22
C SER A 59 -6.53 0.00 8.79
N MET A 60 -6.52 -1.32 9.02
CA MET A 60 -5.33 -2.04 9.50
C MET A 60 -4.23 -2.05 8.43
N LEU A 61 -4.57 -2.33 7.17
CA LEU A 61 -3.61 -2.31 6.07
C LEU A 61 -2.98 -0.91 5.91
N GLY A 62 -3.82 0.14 5.96
CA GLY A 62 -3.38 1.54 5.90
C GLY A 62 -2.53 1.94 7.10
N GLU A 63 -2.92 1.54 8.31
CA GLU A 63 -2.15 1.80 9.54
C GLU A 63 -0.76 1.15 9.47
N MET A 64 -0.67 -0.10 9.03
CA MET A 64 0.61 -0.81 8.92
C MET A 64 1.53 -0.16 7.87
N ALA A 65 0.99 0.22 6.71
CA ALA A 65 1.75 0.95 5.70
C ALA A 65 2.19 2.34 6.20
N ALA A 66 1.33 3.05 6.95
CA ALA A 66 1.66 4.36 7.53
C ALA A 66 2.76 4.25 8.59
N ARG A 67 2.74 3.23 9.45
CA ARG A 67 3.80 2.97 10.43
C ARG A 67 5.16 2.73 9.77
N ASP A 68 5.17 1.97 8.68
CA ASP A 68 6.38 1.73 7.89
C ASP A 68 6.88 3.03 7.22
N ALA A 69 5.96 3.86 6.70
CA ALA A 69 6.31 5.16 6.11
C ALA A 69 6.89 6.14 7.14
N LEU A 70 6.33 6.19 8.36
CA LEU A 70 6.85 7.01 9.46
C LEU A 70 8.25 6.55 9.89
N ALA A 71 8.46 5.23 10.00
CA ALA A 71 9.76 4.67 10.31
C ALA A 71 10.80 4.99 9.21
N ASN A 72 10.40 4.90 7.94
CA ASN A 72 11.25 5.26 6.80
C ASN A 72 11.61 6.77 6.80
N ALA A 73 10.65 7.63 7.15
CA ALA A 73 10.84 9.08 7.28
C ALA A 73 11.62 9.50 8.54
N GLY A 74 11.73 8.62 9.54
CA GLY A 74 12.38 8.92 10.81
C GLY A 74 11.63 9.93 11.68
N ILE A 75 10.29 9.97 11.57
CA ILE A 75 9.42 10.88 12.34
C ILE A 75 8.44 10.10 13.21
N ALA A 76 7.92 10.75 14.26
CA ALA A 76 6.91 10.18 15.14
C ALA A 76 5.50 10.38 14.58
N ALA A 77 4.54 9.59 15.05
CA ALA A 77 3.12 9.78 14.70
C ALA A 77 2.58 11.15 15.17
N ASP A 78 3.11 11.66 16.28
CA ASP A 78 2.72 12.97 16.84
C ASP A 78 3.21 14.16 16.00
N ASP A 79 4.11 13.93 15.03
CA ASP A 79 4.58 14.96 14.08
C ASP A 79 3.61 15.14 12.89
N ILE A 80 2.48 14.40 12.84
CA ILE A 80 1.54 14.40 11.72
C ILE A 80 0.33 15.30 12.03
N ASP A 81 0.19 16.37 11.23
CA ASP A 81 -0.92 17.32 11.35
C ASP A 81 -2.19 16.89 10.58
N LEU A 82 -2.05 16.06 9.54
CA LEU A 82 -3.13 15.67 8.64
C LEU A 82 -2.93 14.27 8.06
N ILE A 83 -4.00 13.49 8.02
CA ILE A 83 -4.07 12.19 7.35
C ILE A 83 -5.16 12.26 6.27
N VAL A 84 -4.84 11.79 5.06
CA VAL A 84 -5.79 11.65 3.94
C VAL A 84 -5.85 10.17 3.55
N VAL A 85 -7.06 9.60 3.53
CA VAL A 85 -7.33 8.17 3.25
C VAL A 85 -8.40 8.03 2.17
#